data_AF-A0A3D3J147-F1
#
_entry.id   AF-A0A3D3J147-F1
#
_cell.length_a   1.000
_cell.length_b   1.000
_cell.length_c   1.000
_cell.angle_alpha   90.00
_cell.angle_beta   90.00
_cell.angle_gamma   90.00
#
_symmetry.space_group_name_H-M   'P 1'
#
loop_
_entity.id
_entity.type
_entity.pdbx_description
1 polymer ?
#
loop_
_entity_poly.entity_id
_entity_poly.type
_entity_poly.pdbx_seq_one_letter_code
_entity_poly.pdbx_strand_id
1 'polypeptide(L)'
;MRESGILFPVFSIPSRFGIGTFSREAYEFVDFLHGAAQGYWQILPVGPTGYGNSPYQPFSAFAGNPYFISLEDLIEEGLLTWDECNGEDFGNDETRVDYGAMYENRDKLLKAAHERFKEAGKEDKELKAFIKREEGWLKDYALFTAIKKEQNGAPWYEWEDDLKKRKAAALFGAGKKLKDEIDFVYFKQYEFDKQWRKLRKYANDKNVKIIGDLPFYVSLDSADCWANPDVFLMDKDLNPKVVAGCAPDAFSRTGQLWGNPIYDWKGLAGSGYDWWVKRIKRNYEFYDVIRIDHF
;
A
#
# COMPACT_ATOMS: atom_id res chain seq x y z
N MET A 1 -20.87 -12.86 22.78
CA MET A 1 -21.27 -11.68 21.99
C MET A 1 -21.45 -12.16 20.55
N ARG A 2 -22.55 -11.78 19.87
CA ARG A 2 -22.80 -12.12 18.46
C ARG A 2 -22.56 -10.87 17.63
N GLU A 3 -21.85 -11.00 16.52
CA GLU A 3 -21.46 -9.88 15.64
C GLU A 3 -21.71 -10.27 14.18
N SER A 4 -21.90 -9.27 13.32
CA SER A 4 -22.04 -9.45 11.86
C SER A 4 -21.37 -8.32 11.09
N GLY A 5 -21.08 -8.56 9.82
CA GLY A 5 -20.42 -7.59 8.96
C GLY A 5 -20.49 -7.95 7.49
N ILE A 6 -19.97 -7.06 6.64
CA ILE A 6 -19.93 -7.22 5.19
C ILE A 6 -18.48 -7.19 4.71
N LEU A 7 -18.11 -8.14 3.85
CA LEU A 7 -16.89 -8.08 3.05
C LEU A 7 -17.15 -7.23 1.80
N PHE A 8 -16.50 -6.08 1.72
CA PHE A 8 -16.60 -5.21 0.55
C PHE A 8 -15.28 -4.46 0.35
N PRO A 9 -14.44 -4.83 -0.65
CA PRO A 9 -13.13 -4.21 -0.83
C PRO A 9 -13.24 -2.71 -1.15
N VAL A 10 -12.25 -1.91 -0.72
CA VAL A 10 -12.25 -0.45 -0.99
C VAL A 10 -12.33 -0.15 -2.49
N PHE A 11 -11.60 -0.89 -3.33
CA PHE A 11 -11.62 -0.70 -4.78
C PHE A 11 -12.99 -0.96 -5.43
N SER A 12 -13.94 -1.57 -4.70
CA SER A 12 -15.31 -1.84 -5.17
C SER A 12 -16.32 -0.77 -4.75
N ILE A 13 -15.94 0.19 -3.92
CA ILE A 13 -16.79 1.37 -3.64
C ILE A 13 -17.09 2.07 -4.98
N PRO A 14 -18.34 2.49 -5.25
CA PRO A 14 -18.73 3.12 -6.51
C PRO A 14 -18.30 4.60 -6.57
N SER A 15 -17.01 4.88 -6.37
CA SER A 15 -16.46 6.24 -6.45
C SER A 15 -16.35 6.70 -7.92
N ARG A 16 -16.35 8.02 -8.12
CA ARG A 16 -16.44 8.66 -9.46
C ARG A 16 -15.27 8.39 -10.41
N PHE A 17 -14.06 8.25 -9.89
CA PHE A 17 -12.82 8.30 -10.71
C PHE A 17 -12.17 6.92 -10.88
N GLY A 18 -12.91 5.98 -11.47
CA GLY A 18 -12.42 4.68 -12.00
C GLY A 18 -12.22 3.53 -11.01
N ILE A 19 -12.00 3.86 -9.73
CA ILE A 19 -11.79 2.87 -8.67
C ILE A 19 -12.42 3.38 -7.39
N GLY A 20 -12.89 2.47 -6.55
CA GLY A 20 -13.31 2.83 -5.21
C GLY A 20 -12.19 3.44 -4.37
N THR A 21 -12.50 4.50 -3.65
CA THR A 21 -11.56 5.32 -2.87
C THR A 21 -12.12 5.65 -1.49
N PHE A 22 -11.40 6.44 -0.70
CA PHE A 22 -11.91 7.04 0.54
C PHE A 22 -12.86 8.22 0.29
N SER A 23 -13.64 8.18 -0.80
CA SER A 23 -14.61 9.21 -1.19
C SER A 23 -15.84 9.19 -0.29
N ARG A 24 -16.74 10.15 -0.51
CA ARG A 24 -18.04 10.25 0.17
C ARG A 24 -18.79 8.91 0.20
N GLU A 25 -18.77 8.15 -0.88
CA GLU A 25 -19.48 6.86 -1.01
C GLU A 25 -18.95 5.82 0.00
N ALA A 26 -17.69 5.90 0.42
CA ALA A 26 -17.17 5.06 1.49
C ALA A 26 -17.77 5.42 2.86
N TYR A 27 -18.01 6.72 3.12
CA TYR A 27 -18.71 7.18 4.33
C TYR A 27 -20.19 6.80 4.30
N GLU A 28 -20.84 6.91 3.14
CA GLU A 28 -22.22 6.45 2.94
C GLU A 28 -22.34 4.94 3.15
N PHE A 29 -21.33 4.15 2.74
CA PHE A 29 -21.29 2.73 3.04
C PHE A 29 -21.15 2.43 4.53
N VAL A 30 -20.36 3.22 5.26
CA VAL A 30 -20.31 3.13 6.74
C VAL A 30 -21.67 3.46 7.36
N ASP A 31 -22.36 4.49 6.87
CA ASP A 31 -23.71 4.82 7.35
C ASP A 31 -24.72 3.72 7.05
N PHE A 32 -24.61 3.07 5.89
CA PHE A 32 -25.39 1.89 5.55
C PHE A 32 -25.12 0.74 6.53
N LEU A 33 -23.85 0.41 6.80
CA LEU A 33 -23.49 -0.64 7.76
C LEU A 33 -24.06 -0.35 9.15
N HIS A 34 -23.91 0.88 9.63
CA HIS A 34 -24.47 1.33 10.90
C HIS A 34 -26.00 1.19 10.93
N GLY A 35 -26.70 1.68 9.91
CA GLY A 35 -28.16 1.59 9.79
C GLY A 35 -28.68 0.15 9.68
N ALA A 36 -27.89 -0.74 9.08
CA ALA A 36 -28.17 -2.17 8.96
C ALA A 36 -27.69 -3.00 10.17
N ALA A 37 -27.24 -2.35 11.25
CA ALA A 37 -26.70 -2.98 12.47
C ALA A 37 -25.54 -3.96 12.20
N GLN A 38 -24.71 -3.67 11.19
CA GLN A 38 -23.48 -4.40 10.91
C GLN A 38 -22.33 -3.78 11.72
N GLY A 39 -21.72 -4.57 12.59
CA GLY A 39 -20.61 -4.13 13.45
C GLY A 39 -19.24 -4.18 12.78
N TYR A 40 -19.12 -4.82 11.62
CA TYR A 40 -17.85 -4.99 10.91
C TYR A 40 -17.93 -4.68 9.41
N TRP A 41 -16.89 -4.01 8.92
CA TRP A 41 -16.55 -3.90 7.51
C TRP A 41 -15.26 -4.68 7.25
N GLN A 42 -15.33 -5.78 6.51
CA GLN A 42 -14.14 -6.51 6.08
C GLN A 42 -13.66 -5.99 4.72
N ILE A 43 -12.36 -5.73 4.61
CA ILE A 43 -11.69 -5.29 3.39
C ILE A 43 -10.53 -6.23 3.03
N LEU A 44 -10.08 -6.14 1.78
CA LEU A 44 -8.86 -6.79 1.31
C LEU A 44 -7.63 -5.92 1.65
N PRO A 45 -6.39 -6.42 1.47
CA PRO A 45 -5.21 -5.64 1.80
C PRO A 45 -5.17 -4.29 1.05
N VAL A 46 -4.77 -3.23 1.75
CA VAL A 46 -4.75 -1.86 1.21
C VAL A 46 -3.39 -1.43 0.64
N GLY A 47 -2.48 -2.39 0.43
CA GLY A 47 -1.13 -2.12 -0.04
C GLY A 47 -1.05 -1.75 -1.53
N PRO A 48 0.03 -1.04 -1.95
CA PRO A 48 0.23 -0.66 -3.34
C PRO A 48 0.44 -1.89 -4.23
N THR A 49 -0.41 -2.07 -5.23
CA THR A 49 -0.41 -3.25 -6.11
C THR A 49 0.59 -3.12 -7.26
N GLY A 50 1.21 -4.24 -7.64
CA GLY A 50 2.06 -4.35 -8.82
C GLY A 50 1.34 -4.94 -10.04
N TYR A 51 2.12 -5.50 -10.97
CA TYR A 51 1.57 -6.21 -12.13
C TYR A 51 0.62 -7.34 -11.69
N GLY A 52 -0.54 -7.44 -12.35
CA GLY A 52 -1.61 -8.35 -11.96
C GLY A 52 -2.59 -7.80 -10.93
N ASN A 53 -2.33 -6.60 -10.37
CA ASN A 53 -3.24 -5.83 -9.52
C ASN A 53 -3.72 -6.56 -8.24
N SER A 54 -3.03 -7.63 -7.85
CA SER A 54 -3.42 -8.42 -6.68
C SER A 54 -3.05 -7.67 -5.39
N PRO A 55 -4.01 -7.44 -4.46
CA PRO A 55 -3.71 -6.84 -3.17
C PRO A 55 -2.87 -7.77 -2.28
N TYR A 56 -2.73 -9.05 -2.64
CA TYR A 56 -1.90 -10.03 -1.93
C TYR A 56 -0.43 -10.00 -2.36
N GLN A 57 -0.06 -9.17 -3.33
CA GLN A 57 1.31 -9.00 -3.79
C GLN A 57 1.75 -7.52 -3.79
N PRO A 58 1.66 -6.81 -2.65
CA PRO A 58 1.98 -5.40 -2.62
C PRO A 58 3.49 -5.13 -2.70
N PHE A 59 3.86 -3.93 -3.19
CA PHE A 59 5.25 -3.46 -3.15
C PHE A 59 5.76 -3.14 -1.74
N SER A 60 4.86 -3.06 -0.75
CA SER A 60 5.22 -2.93 0.66
C SER A 60 4.10 -3.48 1.55
N ALA A 61 4.50 -4.13 2.64
CA ALA A 61 3.62 -4.56 3.71
C ALA A 61 3.17 -3.44 4.66
N PHE A 62 3.70 -2.21 4.48
CA PHE A 62 3.48 -1.07 5.37
C PHE A 62 2.82 0.13 4.67
N ALA A 63 3.03 0.27 3.36
CA ALA A 63 2.49 1.37 2.55
C ALA A 63 1.01 1.19 2.22
N GLY A 64 0.33 2.30 1.97
CA GLY A 64 -1.03 2.33 1.42
C GLY A 64 -1.04 2.48 -0.10
N ASN A 65 -2.10 2.01 -0.75
CA ASN A 65 -2.30 2.11 -2.18
C ASN A 65 -2.73 3.53 -2.57
N PRO A 66 -1.93 4.29 -3.36
CA PRO A 66 -2.29 5.64 -3.78
C PRO A 66 -3.57 5.73 -4.62
N TYR A 67 -4.03 4.62 -5.20
CA TYR A 67 -5.30 4.58 -5.92
C TYR A 67 -6.51 4.84 -5.03
N PHE A 68 -6.40 4.63 -3.71
CA PHE A 68 -7.52 4.85 -2.77
C PHE A 68 -7.63 6.28 -2.25
N ILE A 69 -6.69 7.17 -2.60
CA ILE A 69 -6.76 8.60 -2.26
C ILE A 69 -7.96 9.22 -3.00
N SER A 70 -8.93 9.75 -2.27
CA SER A 70 -10.06 10.54 -2.78
C SER A 70 -9.54 11.78 -3.51
N LEU A 71 -9.83 11.89 -4.81
CA LEU A 71 -9.55 13.11 -5.58
C LEU A 71 -10.51 14.24 -5.20
N GLU A 72 -11.71 13.90 -4.73
CA GLU A 72 -12.68 14.88 -4.23
C GLU A 72 -12.15 15.61 -3.00
N ASP A 73 -11.54 14.91 -2.04
CA ASP A 73 -10.90 15.54 -0.88
C ASP A 73 -9.75 16.45 -1.32
N LEU A 74 -8.97 16.07 -2.34
CA LEU A 74 -7.91 16.93 -2.90
C LEU A 74 -8.47 18.17 -3.61
N ILE A 75 -9.64 18.08 -4.23
CA ILE A 75 -10.34 19.23 -4.80
C ILE A 75 -10.83 20.17 -3.69
N GLU A 76 -11.45 19.63 -2.64
CA GLU A 76 -11.90 20.41 -1.48
C GLU A 76 -10.76 21.14 -0.78
N GLU A 77 -9.57 20.54 -0.76
CA GLU A 77 -8.34 21.15 -0.21
C GLU A 77 -7.68 22.18 -1.14
N GLY A 78 -8.22 22.37 -2.35
CA GLY A 78 -7.68 23.27 -3.37
C GLY A 78 -6.40 22.77 -4.05
N LEU A 79 -6.09 21.48 -3.95
CA LEU A 79 -4.93 20.86 -4.58
C LEU A 79 -5.22 20.38 -6.01
N LEU A 80 -6.48 20.14 -6.33
CA LEU A 80 -6.96 19.78 -7.67
C LEU A 80 -8.22 20.58 -8.02
N THR A 81 -8.58 20.57 -9.29
CA THR A 81 -9.89 21.06 -9.76
C THR A 81 -10.73 19.94 -10.35
N TRP A 82 -12.04 20.17 -10.41
CA TRP A 82 -12.97 19.26 -11.08
C TRP A 82 -12.62 19.06 -12.56
N ASP A 83 -12.21 20.12 -13.26
CA ASP A 83 -11.90 20.06 -14.69
C ASP A 83 -10.67 19.19 -14.97
N GLU A 84 -9.64 19.27 -14.11
CA GLU A 84 -8.48 18.39 -14.20
C GLU A 84 -8.86 16.93 -14.01
N CYS A 85 -9.64 16.62 -12.98
CA CYS A 85 -10.01 15.23 -12.69
C CYS A 85 -10.98 14.66 -13.74
N ASN A 86 -11.92 15.46 -14.26
CA ASN A 86 -12.85 15.05 -15.31
C ASN A 86 -12.19 14.96 -16.69
N GLY A 87 -11.01 15.57 -16.89
CA GLY A 87 -10.27 15.56 -18.15
C GLY A 87 -9.42 14.31 -18.37
N GLU A 88 -9.17 13.51 -17.33
CA GLU A 88 -8.42 12.27 -17.42
C GLU A 88 -9.33 11.06 -17.71
N ASP A 89 -8.80 10.06 -18.41
CA ASP A 89 -9.51 8.82 -18.69
C ASP A 89 -9.32 7.81 -17.54
N PHE A 90 -10.41 7.28 -17.02
CA PHE A 90 -10.40 6.25 -15.98
C PHE A 90 -11.09 4.95 -16.43
N GLY A 91 -11.28 4.79 -17.73
CA GLY A 91 -12.09 3.73 -18.32
C GLY A 91 -13.53 4.17 -18.57
N ASN A 92 -14.27 3.35 -19.31
CA ASN A 92 -15.63 3.61 -19.77
C ASN A 92 -16.68 2.66 -19.17
N ASP A 93 -16.27 1.80 -18.23
CA ASP A 93 -17.12 0.80 -17.58
C ASP A 93 -17.16 1.04 -16.07
N GLU A 94 -18.26 1.62 -15.58
CA GLU A 94 -18.46 1.91 -14.16
C GLU A 94 -18.54 0.64 -13.28
N THR A 95 -18.70 -0.55 -13.88
CA THR A 95 -18.81 -1.82 -13.16
C THR A 95 -17.46 -2.50 -12.95
N ARG A 96 -16.38 -1.99 -13.54
CA ARG A 96 -15.05 -2.62 -13.50
C ARG A 96 -13.92 -1.60 -13.49
N VAL A 97 -12.97 -1.82 -12.59
CA VAL A 97 -11.74 -1.02 -12.54
C VAL A 97 -10.87 -1.26 -13.78
N ASP A 98 -10.58 -0.20 -14.53
CA ASP A 98 -9.54 -0.21 -15.57
C ASP A 98 -8.18 0.14 -14.95
N TYR A 99 -7.46 -0.89 -14.47
CA TYR A 99 -6.15 -0.69 -13.86
C TYR A 99 -5.08 -0.12 -14.81
N GLY A 100 -5.26 -0.26 -16.13
CA GLY A 100 -4.37 0.34 -17.13
C GLY A 100 -4.53 1.86 -17.14
N ALA A 101 -5.78 2.33 -17.28
CA ALA A 101 -6.10 3.75 -17.20
C ALA A 101 -5.69 4.36 -15.84
N MET A 102 -5.92 3.63 -14.74
CA MET A 102 -5.47 4.06 -13.41
C MET A 102 -3.95 4.26 -13.34
N TYR A 103 -3.16 3.32 -13.89
CA TYR A 103 -1.70 3.40 -13.90
C TYR A 103 -1.18 4.59 -14.71
N GLU A 104 -1.81 4.88 -15.86
CA GLU A 104 -1.39 5.96 -16.74
C GLU A 104 -1.76 7.35 -16.21
N ASN A 105 -2.93 7.49 -15.61
CA ASN A 105 -3.53 8.81 -15.38
C ASN A 105 -3.53 9.24 -13.91
N ARG A 106 -3.56 8.32 -12.94
CA ARG A 106 -3.67 8.69 -11.52
C ARG A 106 -2.47 9.48 -11.01
N ASP A 107 -1.27 9.07 -11.39
CA ASP A 107 -0.04 9.74 -10.96
C ASP A 107 0.10 11.14 -11.58
N LYS A 108 -0.54 11.44 -12.72
CA LYS A 108 -0.55 12.81 -13.30
C LYS A 108 -1.27 13.79 -12.37
N LEU A 109 -2.48 13.41 -11.92
CA LEU A 109 -3.27 14.23 -11.01
C LEU A 109 -2.58 14.34 -9.63
N LEU A 110 -2.10 13.23 -9.08
CA LEU A 110 -1.41 13.28 -7.79
C LEU A 110 -0.14 14.15 -7.84
N LYS A 111 0.57 14.18 -8.98
CA LYS A 111 1.69 15.12 -9.17
C LYS A 111 1.23 16.57 -9.20
N ALA A 112 0.15 16.90 -9.92
CA ALA A 112 -0.40 18.26 -9.93
C ALA A 112 -0.82 18.69 -8.50
N ALA A 113 -1.44 17.79 -7.74
CA ALA A 113 -1.77 18.01 -6.34
C ALA A 113 -0.52 18.26 -5.47
N HIS A 114 0.54 17.47 -5.68
CA HIS A 114 1.81 17.63 -4.97
C HIS A 114 2.50 18.97 -5.28
N GLU A 115 2.50 19.41 -6.54
CA GLU A 115 3.06 20.72 -6.90
C GLU A 115 2.30 21.86 -6.22
N ARG A 116 0.96 21.86 -6.25
CA ARG A 116 0.16 22.86 -5.53
C ARG A 116 0.33 22.78 -4.01
N PHE A 117 0.50 21.59 -3.47
CA PHE A 117 0.79 21.38 -2.05
C PHE A 117 2.12 22.06 -1.66
N LYS A 118 3.17 21.93 -2.48
CA LYS A 118 4.45 22.62 -2.29
C LYS A 118 4.31 24.14 -2.45
N GLU A 119 3.65 24.61 -3.51
CA GLU A 119 3.48 26.05 -3.81
C GLU A 119 2.69 26.79 -2.73
N ALA A 120 1.69 26.14 -2.13
CA ALA A 120 0.93 26.69 -1.02
C ALA A 120 1.78 26.92 0.25
N GLY A 121 3.07 26.56 0.24
CA GLY A 121 3.91 26.59 1.43
C GLY A 121 3.45 25.61 2.50
N LYS A 122 2.54 24.68 2.14
CA LYS A 122 2.08 23.58 3.00
C LYS A 122 3.17 22.49 3.06
N GLU A 123 4.46 22.83 3.17
CA GLU A 123 5.45 21.92 3.75
C GLU A 123 5.15 21.75 5.24
N ASP A 124 4.01 21.13 5.48
CA ASP A 124 3.25 21.26 6.69
C ASP A 124 4.00 20.53 7.80
N LYS A 125 3.92 21.09 8.99
CA LYS A 125 4.31 20.44 10.23
C LYS A 125 3.70 19.03 10.29
N GLU A 126 2.52 18.82 9.71
CA GLU A 126 1.85 17.54 9.60
C GLU A 126 2.59 16.52 8.71
N LEU A 127 3.01 16.89 7.49
CA LEU A 127 3.80 15.99 6.63
C LEU A 127 5.13 15.63 7.28
N LYS A 128 5.82 16.61 7.87
CA LYS A 128 7.10 16.36 8.59
C LYS A 128 6.89 15.46 9.81
N ALA A 129 5.78 15.63 10.53
CA ALA A 129 5.40 14.75 11.64
C ALA A 129 5.06 13.34 11.15
N PHE A 130 4.36 13.20 10.02
CA PHE A 130 4.07 11.92 9.38
C PHE A 130 5.36 11.19 8.98
N ILE A 131 6.25 11.86 8.25
CA ILE A 131 7.53 11.26 7.82
C ILE A 131 8.35 10.79 9.02
N LYS A 132 8.36 11.58 10.11
CA LYS A 132 9.04 11.20 11.35
C LYS A 132 8.36 10.00 12.04
N ARG A 133 7.03 9.98 12.10
CA ARG A 133 6.26 8.89 12.71
C ARG A 133 6.47 7.56 11.98
N GLU A 134 6.57 7.61 10.65
CA GLU A 134 6.66 6.44 9.77
C GLU A 134 8.09 6.10 9.33
N GLU A 135 9.11 6.71 9.94
CA GLU A 135 10.48 6.64 9.43
C GLU A 135 11.07 5.23 9.36
N GLY A 136 10.50 4.28 10.11
CA GLY A 136 10.96 2.88 10.17
C GLY A 136 10.65 2.06 8.92
N TRP A 137 9.83 2.57 7.98
CA TRP A 137 9.54 1.90 6.71
C TRP A 137 9.44 2.87 5.53
N LEU A 138 8.98 4.11 5.77
CA LEU A 138 8.62 5.04 4.70
C LEU A 138 9.82 5.49 3.86
N LYS A 139 10.98 5.70 4.50
CA LYS A 139 12.22 6.11 3.80
C LYS A 139 12.68 5.05 2.80
N ASP A 140 12.65 3.78 3.21
CA ASP A 140 13.01 2.66 2.35
C ASP A 140 11.99 2.46 1.24
N TYR A 141 10.69 2.55 1.55
CA TYR A 141 9.64 2.46 0.54
C TYR A 141 9.74 3.57 -0.52
N ALA A 142 9.94 4.82 -0.10
CA ALA A 142 10.06 5.95 -1.02
C ALA A 142 11.28 5.82 -1.94
N LEU A 143 12.43 5.43 -1.38
CA LEU A 143 13.63 5.20 -2.18
C LEU A 143 13.47 4.01 -3.13
N PHE A 144 12.87 2.91 -2.66
CA PHE A 144 12.56 1.74 -3.49
C PHE A 144 11.68 2.12 -4.68
N THR A 145 10.57 2.82 -4.44
CA THR A 145 9.64 3.24 -5.50
C THR A 145 10.30 4.19 -6.49
N ALA A 146 11.11 5.14 -6.00
CA ALA A 146 11.81 6.08 -6.86
C ALA A 146 12.86 5.39 -7.74
N ILE A 147 13.68 4.50 -7.18
CA ILE A 147 14.65 3.70 -7.95
C ILE A 147 13.92 2.82 -8.96
N LYS A 148 12.86 2.12 -8.53
CA LYS A 148 12.07 1.25 -9.41
C LYS A 148 11.56 2.01 -10.64
N LYS A 149 11.07 3.23 -10.44
CA LYS A 149 10.60 4.10 -11.54
C LYS A 149 11.75 4.50 -12.47
N GLU A 150 12.89 4.91 -11.91
CA GLU A 150 14.09 5.21 -12.70
C GLU A 150 14.58 3.99 -13.52
N GLN A 151 14.40 2.79 -12.99
CA GLN A 151 14.73 1.52 -13.62
C GLN A 151 13.60 0.98 -14.51
N ASN A 152 12.66 1.84 -14.95
CA ASN A 152 11.54 1.47 -15.82
C ASN A 152 10.67 0.30 -15.31
N GLY A 153 10.51 0.21 -13.99
CA GLY A 153 9.73 -0.84 -13.35
C GLY A 153 10.49 -2.12 -13.04
N ALA A 154 11.78 -2.24 -13.39
CA ALA A 154 12.56 -3.45 -13.12
C ALA A 154 12.54 -3.82 -11.63
N PRO A 155 12.42 -5.11 -11.28
CA PRO A 155 12.42 -5.56 -9.90
C PRO A 155 13.79 -5.35 -9.24
N TRP A 156 13.81 -5.18 -7.91
CA TRP A 156 15.06 -4.79 -7.23
C TRP A 156 16.21 -5.79 -7.35
N TYR A 157 15.90 -7.07 -7.55
CA TYR A 157 16.89 -8.12 -7.70
C TYR A 157 17.58 -8.11 -9.09
N GLU A 158 17.10 -7.29 -10.02
CA GLU A 158 17.70 -7.00 -11.34
C GLU A 158 18.45 -5.67 -11.38
N TRP A 159 18.42 -4.86 -10.31
CA TRP A 159 19.17 -3.60 -10.26
C TRP A 159 20.68 -3.85 -10.17
N GLU A 160 21.45 -2.85 -10.56
CA GLU A 160 22.89 -2.81 -10.36
C GLU A 160 23.27 -3.18 -8.92
N ASP A 161 24.37 -3.92 -8.79
CA ASP A 161 24.74 -4.66 -7.58
C ASP A 161 24.85 -3.75 -6.34
N ASP A 162 25.28 -2.51 -6.53
CA ASP A 162 25.41 -1.51 -5.48
C ASP A 162 24.04 -1.03 -4.93
N LEU A 163 23.02 -0.94 -5.79
CA LEU A 163 21.65 -0.61 -5.39
C LEU A 163 20.93 -1.85 -4.83
N LYS A 164 21.08 -3.00 -5.49
CA LYS A 164 20.53 -4.29 -5.04
C LYS A 164 21.00 -4.63 -3.63
N LYS A 165 22.31 -4.49 -3.36
CA LYS A 165 22.93 -4.77 -2.05
C LYS A 165 22.97 -3.55 -1.12
N ARG A 166 22.28 -2.47 -1.48
CA ARG A 166 22.07 -1.30 -0.61
C ARG A 166 23.37 -0.68 -0.08
N LYS A 167 24.41 -0.58 -0.92
CA LYS A 167 25.65 0.10 -0.54
C LYS A 167 25.37 1.56 -0.20
N ALA A 168 25.85 2.01 0.96
CA ALA A 168 25.53 3.32 1.51
C ALA A 168 25.79 4.49 0.54
N ALA A 169 26.90 4.45 -0.20
CA ALA A 169 27.23 5.48 -1.19
C ALA A 169 26.23 5.52 -2.37
N ALA A 170 25.79 4.35 -2.84
CA ALA A 170 24.81 4.25 -3.93
C ALA A 170 23.42 4.72 -3.48
N LEU A 171 22.99 4.33 -2.27
CA LEU A 171 21.73 4.80 -1.71
C LEU A 171 21.74 6.32 -1.47
N PHE A 172 22.85 6.88 -1.00
CA PHE A 172 23.01 8.32 -0.82
C PHE A 172 22.98 9.07 -2.15
N GLY A 173 23.66 8.54 -3.18
CA GLY A 173 23.62 9.08 -4.54
C GLY A 173 22.21 9.07 -5.13
N ALA A 174 21.52 7.93 -5.04
CA ALA A 174 20.14 7.77 -5.49
C ALA A 174 19.19 8.71 -4.73
N GLY A 175 19.32 8.80 -3.40
CA GLY A 175 18.48 9.68 -2.57
C GLY A 175 18.62 11.17 -2.91
N LYS A 176 19.83 11.61 -3.32
CA LYS A 176 20.03 12.97 -3.83
C LYS A 176 19.45 13.16 -5.23
N LYS A 177 19.71 12.22 -6.12
CA LYS A 177 19.28 12.29 -7.52
C LYS A 177 17.76 12.26 -7.66
N LEU A 178 17.10 11.44 -6.85
CA LEU A 178 15.68 11.12 -6.95
C LEU A 178 14.83 11.85 -5.89
N LYS A 179 15.34 12.96 -5.33
CA LYS A 179 14.70 13.67 -4.23
C LYS A 179 13.23 14.02 -4.53
N ASP A 180 12.95 14.58 -5.70
CA ASP A 180 11.59 15.03 -6.05
C ASP A 180 10.59 13.87 -6.14
N GLU A 181 11.05 12.71 -6.63
CA GLU A 181 10.22 11.49 -6.67
C GLU A 181 10.01 10.91 -5.27
N ILE A 182 11.04 10.94 -4.41
CA ILE A 182 10.94 10.53 -3.00
C ILE A 182 9.94 11.41 -2.26
N ASP A 183 10.03 12.73 -2.43
CA ASP A 183 9.09 13.69 -1.83
C ASP A 183 7.66 13.43 -2.34
N PHE A 184 7.49 13.13 -3.63
CA PHE A 184 6.20 12.76 -4.19
C PHE A 184 5.64 11.46 -3.58
N VAL A 185 6.47 10.45 -3.32
CA VAL A 185 6.03 9.23 -2.61
C VAL A 185 5.63 9.54 -1.17
N TYR A 186 6.36 10.42 -0.46
CA TYR A 186 5.95 10.87 0.87
C TYR A 186 4.59 11.56 0.85
N PHE A 187 4.36 12.46 -0.11
CA PHE A 187 3.06 13.10 -0.30
C PHE A 187 1.94 12.07 -0.51
N LYS A 188 2.13 11.09 -1.42
CA LYS A 188 1.12 10.04 -1.66
C LYS A 188 0.80 9.24 -0.40
N GLN A 189 1.82 8.84 0.37
CA GLN A 189 1.61 8.08 1.61
C GLN A 189 0.98 8.93 2.72
N TYR A 190 1.30 10.21 2.78
CA TYR A 190 0.68 11.16 3.70
C TYR A 190 -0.81 11.34 3.40
N GLU A 191 -1.18 11.61 2.15
CA GLU A 191 -2.57 11.76 1.73
C GLU A 191 -3.38 10.49 1.98
N PHE A 192 -2.81 9.32 1.67
CA PHE A 192 -3.40 8.04 2.02
C PHE A 192 -3.67 7.91 3.53
N ASP A 193 -2.65 8.16 4.37
CA ASP A 193 -2.75 8.01 5.82
C ASP A 193 -3.77 8.99 6.42
N LYS A 194 -3.74 10.24 5.98
CA LYS A 194 -4.67 11.31 6.40
C LYS A 194 -6.12 10.90 6.12
N GLN A 195 -6.42 10.53 4.87
CA GLN A 195 -7.77 10.19 4.46
C GLN A 195 -8.24 8.86 5.06
N TRP A 196 -7.39 7.83 5.11
CA TRP A 196 -7.73 6.55 5.73
C TRP A 196 -8.05 6.69 7.21
N ARG A 197 -7.23 7.44 7.97
CA ARG A 197 -7.48 7.68 9.40
C ARG A 197 -8.80 8.41 9.63
N LYS A 198 -9.16 9.37 8.77
CA LYS A 198 -10.44 10.09 8.80
C LYS A 198 -11.62 9.12 8.60
N LEU A 199 -11.57 8.27 7.58
CA LEU A 199 -12.61 7.27 7.30
C LEU A 199 -12.72 6.22 8.41
N ARG A 200 -11.60 5.66 8.86
CA ARG A 200 -11.60 4.68 9.96
C ARG A 200 -12.15 5.28 11.25
N LYS A 201 -11.76 6.52 11.57
CA LYS A 201 -12.32 7.21 12.73
C LYS A 201 -13.84 7.35 12.60
N TYR A 202 -14.34 7.75 11.43
CA TYR A 202 -15.78 7.84 11.18
C TYR A 202 -16.50 6.50 11.37
N ALA A 203 -15.94 5.41 10.83
CA ALA A 203 -16.46 4.06 11.02
C ALA A 203 -16.52 3.67 12.50
N ASN A 204 -15.43 3.87 13.23
CA ASN A 204 -15.36 3.55 14.65
C ASN A 204 -16.32 4.41 15.51
N ASP A 205 -16.47 5.70 15.19
CA ASP A 205 -17.45 6.57 15.85
C ASP A 205 -18.91 6.11 15.60
N LYS A 206 -19.15 5.38 14.50
CA LYS A 206 -20.43 4.73 14.16
C LYS A 206 -20.53 3.28 14.68
N ASN A 207 -19.58 2.84 15.51
CA ASN A 207 -19.47 1.46 16.01
C ASN A 207 -19.28 0.40 14.92
N VAL A 208 -18.71 0.78 13.77
CA VAL A 208 -18.33 -0.13 12.69
C VAL A 208 -16.81 -0.32 12.74
N LYS A 209 -16.36 -1.54 13.07
CA LYS A 209 -14.94 -1.91 13.10
C LYS A 209 -14.47 -2.41 11.74
N ILE A 210 -13.21 -2.19 11.43
CA ILE A 210 -12.62 -2.64 10.17
C ILE A 210 -11.84 -3.95 10.39
N ILE A 211 -12.21 -5.00 9.67
CA ILE A 211 -11.43 -6.23 9.55
C ILE A 211 -10.55 -6.09 8.32
N GLY A 212 -9.25 -5.95 8.53
CA GLY A 212 -8.28 -5.98 7.46
C GLY A 212 -7.75 -7.37 7.20
N ASP A 213 -6.95 -7.46 6.16
CA ASP A 213 -6.36 -8.70 5.69
C ASP A 213 -4.86 -8.51 5.46
N LEU A 214 -4.08 -9.43 6.02
CA LEU A 214 -2.62 -9.42 6.00
C LEU A 214 -2.15 -10.67 5.25
N PRO A 215 -1.61 -10.53 4.02
CA PRO A 215 -1.01 -11.64 3.30
C PRO A 215 0.14 -12.24 4.12
N PHE A 216 0.18 -13.55 4.36
CA PHE A 216 1.22 -14.14 5.21
C PHE A 216 2.62 -13.77 4.70
N TYR A 217 2.86 -14.04 3.43
CA TYR A 217 4.10 -13.73 2.75
C TYR A 217 4.05 -12.33 2.13
N VAL A 218 5.22 -11.73 1.94
CA VAL A 218 5.39 -10.51 1.15
C VAL A 218 5.85 -10.86 -0.28
N SER A 219 5.68 -9.95 -1.22
CA SER A 219 6.22 -10.11 -2.58
C SER A 219 7.75 -10.12 -2.55
N LEU A 220 8.38 -10.91 -3.43
CA LEU A 220 9.84 -10.84 -3.62
C LEU A 220 10.23 -9.43 -4.04
N ASP A 221 9.60 -8.89 -5.08
CA ASP A 221 9.81 -7.52 -5.54
C ASP A 221 9.05 -6.52 -4.66
N SER A 222 9.57 -6.27 -3.46
CA SER A 222 9.02 -5.31 -2.50
C SER A 222 10.13 -4.55 -1.78
N ALA A 223 9.78 -3.38 -1.25
CA ALA A 223 10.65 -2.62 -0.36
C ALA A 223 11.02 -3.43 0.89
N ASP A 224 10.13 -4.33 1.34
CA ASP A 224 10.34 -5.16 2.53
C ASP A 224 11.51 -6.13 2.32
N CYS A 225 11.48 -6.89 1.22
CA CYS A 225 12.53 -7.84 0.86
C CYS A 225 13.85 -7.14 0.54
N TRP A 226 13.79 -6.03 -0.20
CA TRP A 226 14.97 -5.26 -0.56
C TRP A 226 15.65 -4.66 0.68
N ALA A 227 14.89 -4.03 1.58
CA ALA A 227 15.45 -3.33 2.73
C ALA A 227 15.79 -4.25 3.92
N ASN A 228 15.19 -5.44 3.99
CA ASN A 228 15.33 -6.36 5.12
C ASN A 228 15.64 -7.80 4.65
N PRO A 229 16.70 -8.03 3.86
CA PRO A 229 17.00 -9.36 3.31
C PRO A 229 17.19 -10.43 4.40
N ASP A 230 17.70 -10.04 5.58
CA ASP A 230 17.93 -10.94 6.72
C ASP A 230 16.64 -11.47 7.38
N VAL A 231 15.48 -10.90 7.04
CA VAL A 231 14.16 -11.43 7.47
C VAL A 231 13.79 -12.70 6.69
N PHE A 232 14.43 -12.95 5.56
CA PHE A 232 14.06 -13.99 4.60
C PHE A 232 15.20 -15.00 4.39
N LEU A 233 14.86 -16.20 3.94
CA LEU A 233 15.82 -17.23 3.58
C LEU A 233 16.46 -16.93 2.21
N MET A 234 17.40 -16.00 2.21
CA MET A 234 18.15 -15.58 1.01
C MET A 234 19.53 -16.25 0.94
N ASP A 235 20.08 -16.36 -0.27
CA ASP A 235 21.48 -16.68 -0.51
C ASP A 235 22.39 -15.43 -0.45
N LYS A 236 23.68 -15.61 -0.69
CA LYS A 236 24.68 -14.52 -0.65
C LYS A 236 24.48 -13.44 -1.72
N ASP A 237 23.75 -13.77 -2.79
CA ASP A 237 23.44 -12.92 -3.92
C ASP A 237 22.02 -12.34 -3.84
N LEU A 238 21.38 -12.51 -2.66
CA LEU A 238 20.03 -12.06 -2.31
C LEU A 238 18.91 -12.71 -3.13
N ASN A 239 19.12 -13.93 -3.62
CA ASN A 239 18.06 -14.73 -4.23
C ASN A 239 17.38 -15.62 -3.17
N PRO A 240 16.07 -15.87 -3.26
CA PRO A 240 15.39 -16.80 -2.37
C PRO A 240 15.97 -18.22 -2.52
N LYS A 241 16.38 -18.84 -1.41
CA LYS A 241 16.81 -20.25 -1.40
C LYS A 241 15.65 -21.21 -1.65
N VAL A 242 14.47 -20.83 -1.17
CA VAL A 242 13.21 -21.53 -1.28
C VAL A 242 12.09 -20.50 -1.41
N VAL A 243 10.99 -20.89 -2.04
CA VAL A 243 9.81 -20.04 -2.23
C VAL A 243 8.54 -20.70 -1.73
N ALA A 244 7.54 -19.87 -1.44
CA ALA A 244 6.24 -20.30 -0.95
C ALA A 244 5.40 -21.02 -2.01
N GLY A 245 4.55 -21.90 -1.51
CA GLY A 245 3.58 -22.66 -2.27
C GLY A 245 2.77 -23.58 -1.35
N CYS A 246 1.85 -24.31 -1.95
CA CYS A 246 1.07 -25.36 -1.29
C CYS A 246 1.32 -26.70 -2.01
N ALA A 247 1.46 -27.77 -1.24
CA ALA A 247 1.61 -29.12 -1.78
C ALA A 247 0.34 -29.57 -2.54
N PRO A 248 0.43 -30.60 -3.39
CA PRO A 248 -0.75 -31.26 -3.94
C PRO A 248 -1.71 -31.75 -2.87
N ASP A 249 -3.01 -31.70 -3.18
CA ASP A 249 -4.07 -32.21 -2.33
C ASP A 249 -5.22 -32.82 -3.19
N ALA A 250 -6.34 -33.16 -2.55
CA ALA A 250 -7.49 -33.73 -3.22
C ALA A 250 -8.15 -32.79 -4.25
N PHE A 251 -7.89 -31.47 -4.18
CA PHE A 251 -8.44 -30.44 -5.05
C PHE A 251 -7.47 -29.98 -6.14
N SER A 252 -6.15 -30.06 -5.89
CA SER A 252 -5.09 -29.74 -6.85
C SER A 252 -4.02 -30.81 -6.91
N ARG A 253 -3.95 -31.52 -8.05
CA ARG A 253 -2.95 -32.58 -8.30
C ARG A 253 -1.51 -32.07 -8.30
N THR A 254 -1.27 -30.80 -8.61
CA THR A 254 0.07 -30.22 -8.73
C THR A 254 0.41 -29.27 -7.58
N GLY A 255 -0.53 -29.01 -6.67
CA GLY A 255 -0.37 -27.95 -5.67
C GLY A 255 -0.33 -26.58 -6.33
N GLN A 256 0.35 -25.63 -5.69
CA GLN A 256 0.51 -24.25 -6.15
C GLN A 256 1.93 -23.76 -5.83
N LEU A 257 2.55 -23.06 -6.77
CA LEU A 257 3.84 -22.38 -6.58
C LEU A 257 3.58 -20.88 -6.62
N TRP A 258 3.71 -20.20 -5.49
CA TRP A 258 3.37 -18.77 -5.38
C TRP A 258 4.58 -17.87 -5.63
N GLY A 259 5.79 -18.34 -5.31
CA GLY A 259 7.04 -17.64 -5.62
C GLY A 259 7.47 -16.60 -4.57
N ASN A 260 6.71 -16.40 -3.48
CA ASN A 260 7.12 -15.49 -2.41
C ASN A 260 8.36 -16.02 -1.66
N PRO A 261 9.26 -15.16 -1.16
CA PRO A 261 10.34 -15.58 -0.28
C PRO A 261 9.80 -16.07 1.07
N ILE A 262 10.46 -17.08 1.63
CA ILE A 262 10.12 -17.63 2.95
C ILE A 262 10.89 -16.87 4.04
N TYR A 263 10.24 -16.65 5.19
CA TYR A 263 10.87 -16.05 6.37
C TYR A 263 11.98 -16.94 6.96
N ASP A 264 13.09 -16.33 7.40
CA ASP A 264 14.03 -16.99 8.29
C ASP A 264 13.48 -16.95 9.72
N TRP A 265 12.58 -17.88 10.05
CA TRP A 265 11.97 -17.97 11.38
C TRP A 265 12.99 -18.15 12.51
N LYS A 266 14.14 -18.78 12.22
CA LYS A 266 15.21 -18.94 13.22
C LYS A 266 15.93 -17.61 13.45
N GLY A 267 16.24 -16.87 12.39
CA GLY A 267 16.79 -15.51 12.46
C GLY A 267 15.83 -14.56 13.19
N LEU A 268 14.54 -14.59 12.83
CA LEU A 268 13.49 -13.79 13.47
C LEU A 268 13.33 -14.10 14.96
N ALA A 269 13.41 -15.38 15.37
CA ALA A 269 13.37 -15.72 16.79
C ALA A 269 14.55 -15.07 17.56
N GLY A 270 15.73 -14.98 16.94
CA GLY A 270 16.90 -14.33 17.52
C GLY A 270 16.76 -12.81 17.70
N SER A 271 15.94 -12.15 16.88
CA SER A 271 15.63 -10.72 17.00
C SER A 271 14.34 -10.42 17.78
N GLY A 272 13.72 -11.44 18.39
CA GLY A 272 12.45 -11.28 19.09
C GLY A 272 11.27 -10.96 18.16
N TYR A 273 11.35 -11.42 16.91
CA TYR A 273 10.34 -11.20 15.86
C TYR A 273 10.10 -9.73 15.53
N ASP A 274 11.09 -8.86 15.72
CA ASP A 274 10.96 -7.40 15.61
C ASP A 274 10.27 -6.93 14.31
N TRP A 275 10.64 -7.50 13.16
CA TRP A 275 10.02 -7.16 11.87
C TRP A 275 8.51 -7.49 11.84
N TRP A 276 8.13 -8.66 12.34
CA TRP A 276 6.71 -9.06 12.43
C TRP A 276 5.95 -8.19 13.45
N VAL A 277 6.55 -7.85 14.59
CA VAL A 277 5.95 -6.95 15.58
C VAL A 277 5.68 -5.57 14.96
N LYS A 278 6.66 -5.01 14.22
CA LYS A 278 6.49 -3.75 13.47
C LYS A 278 5.38 -3.85 12.42
N ARG A 279 5.33 -4.95 11.66
CA ARG A 279 4.29 -5.20 10.65
C ARG A 279 2.90 -5.24 11.27
N ILE A 280 2.72 -5.99 12.37
CA ILE A 280 1.45 -6.08 13.10
C ILE A 280 1.06 -4.71 13.67
N LYS A 281 2.01 -3.98 14.28
CA LYS A 281 1.77 -2.63 14.80
C LYS A 281 1.26 -1.70 13.70
N ARG A 282 1.90 -1.68 12.53
CA ARG A 282 1.46 -0.87 11.38
C ARG A 282 0.06 -1.27 10.91
N ASN A 283 -0.23 -2.57 10.82
CA ASN A 283 -1.55 -3.03 10.38
C ASN A 283 -2.67 -2.68 11.38
N TYR A 284 -2.40 -2.55 12.67
CA TYR A 284 -3.36 -2.03 13.65
C TYR A 284 -3.63 -0.51 13.52
N GLU A 285 -2.76 0.22 12.82
CA GLU A 285 -3.06 1.59 12.42
C GLU A 285 -4.10 1.59 11.27
N PHE A 286 -4.11 0.55 10.45
CA PHE A 286 -5.10 0.40 9.39
C PHE A 286 -6.40 -0.22 9.87
N TYR A 287 -6.36 -1.22 10.74
CA TYR A 287 -7.50 -2.08 11.02
C TYR A 287 -7.75 -2.26 12.53
N ASP A 288 -8.97 -2.64 12.89
CA ASP A 288 -9.35 -2.99 14.26
C ASP A 288 -9.17 -4.49 14.53
N VAL A 289 -9.30 -5.32 13.48
CA VAL A 289 -9.04 -6.76 13.50
C VAL A 289 -8.20 -7.12 12.28
N ILE A 290 -7.23 -8.02 12.45
CA ILE A 290 -6.36 -8.48 11.36
C ILE A 290 -6.66 -9.95 11.09
N ARG A 291 -7.15 -10.25 9.89
CA ARG A 291 -7.10 -11.61 9.35
C ARG A 291 -5.69 -11.86 8.81
N ILE A 292 -5.04 -12.94 9.26
CA ILE A 292 -3.78 -13.40 8.67
C ILE A 292 -4.17 -14.46 7.65
N ASP A 293 -3.95 -14.15 6.38
CA ASP A 293 -4.12 -15.11 5.30
C ASP A 293 -3.17 -16.30 5.50
N HIS A 294 -3.56 -17.50 5.08
CA HIS A 294 -2.72 -18.70 5.15
C HIS A 294 -2.04 -18.98 6.51
N PHE A 295 -2.79 -18.82 7.61
CA PHE A 295 -2.36 -19.19 8.97
C PHE A 295 -2.35 -20.70 9.20
#